data_AF-B0WK97-F1
#
_entry.id   AF-B0WK97-F1
#
_cell.length_a   1.000
_cell.length_b   1.000
_cell.length_c   1.000
_cell.angle_alpha   90.00
_cell.angle_beta   90.00
_cell.angle_gamma   90.00
#
_symmetry.space_group_name_H-M   'P 1'
#
loop_
_entity.id
_entity.type
_entity.pdbx_description
1 polymer ?
#
loop_
_entity_poly.entity_id
_entity_poly.type
_entity_poly.pdbx_seq_one_letter_code
_entity_poly.pdbx_strand_id
1 'polypeptide(L)'
;MGPQVSVDKPFLWADGRVNLKASLNKAAYVHGENVTVTLDIKNDSRKVVRKIRVSILYRHSSDECAGSCMNSGLSVGKDDSD
;
A
#
# COMPACT_ATOMS: atom_id res chain seq x y z
N MET A 1 -12.98 10.60 10.43
CA MET A 1 -11.97 9.58 10.80
C MET A 1 -11.07 9.36 9.61
N GLY A 2 -9.75 9.45 9.79
CA GLY A 2 -8.79 9.22 8.70
C GLY A 2 -8.47 7.73 8.50
N PRO A 3 -7.78 7.38 7.41
CA PRO A 3 -7.42 6.00 7.09
C PRO A 3 -6.52 5.40 8.16
N GLN A 4 -6.70 4.11 8.39
CA GLN A 4 -5.92 3.33 9.34
C GLN A 4 -5.49 2.02 8.71
N VAL A 5 -4.30 1.57 9.05
CA VAL A 5 -3.74 0.28 8.64
C VAL A 5 -3.14 -0.40 9.87
N SER A 6 -3.25 -1.71 9.93
CA SER A 6 -2.64 -2.53 10.98
C SER A 6 -1.96 -3.71 10.32
N VAL A 7 -0.74 -4.01 10.77
CA VAL A 7 0.08 -5.12 10.28
C VAL A 7 0.54 -5.91 11.49
N ASP A 8 0.31 -7.22 11.47
CA ASP A 8 0.95 -8.16 12.38
C ASP A 8 2.07 -8.90 11.65
N LYS A 9 3.23 -9.00 12.31
CA LYS A 9 4.37 -9.77 11.82
C LYS A 9 4.77 -10.80 12.89
N PRO A 10 4.46 -12.08 12.67
CA PRO A 10 4.97 -13.14 13.53
C PRO A 10 6.45 -13.42 13.23
N PHE A 11 7.22 -13.80 14.26
CA PHE A 11 8.60 -14.25 14.09
C PHE A 11 8.66 -15.78 14.17
N LEU A 12 9.20 -16.41 13.12
CA LEU A 12 9.23 -17.88 12.99
C LEU A 12 10.05 -18.59 14.08
N TRP A 13 11.03 -17.91 14.69
CA TRP A 13 11.99 -18.52 15.63
C TRP A 13 11.96 -17.90 17.04
N ALA A 14 11.08 -16.94 17.29
CA ALA A 14 10.87 -16.39 18.60
C ALA A 14 9.37 -16.37 18.85
N ASP A 15 8.91 -17.08 19.89
CA ASP A 15 7.58 -16.86 20.43
C ASP A 15 7.36 -15.35 20.64
N GLY A 16 6.33 -14.84 19.98
CA GLY A 16 5.95 -13.44 19.98
C GLY A 16 5.75 -12.84 18.58
N ARG A 17 5.04 -11.71 18.57
CA ARG A 17 4.66 -10.97 17.35
C ARG A 17 4.92 -9.48 17.55
N VAL A 18 5.18 -8.78 16.45
CA VAL A 18 5.12 -7.31 16.44
C VAL A 18 3.86 -6.90 15.69
N ASN A 19 3.03 -6.10 16.35
CA ASN A 19 1.90 -5.44 15.74
C ASN A 19 2.22 -3.95 15.57
N LEU A 20 2.01 -3.46 14.36
CA LEU A 20 2.17 -2.06 13.99
C LEU A 20 0.84 -1.56 13.47
N LYS A 21 0.28 -0.55 14.13
CA LYS A 21 -0.91 0.16 13.68
C LYS A 21 -0.53 1.60 13.34
N ALA A 22 -0.91 2.04 12.15
CA ALA A 22 -0.72 3.41 11.70
C ALA A 22 -2.09 4.02 11.35
N SER A 23 -2.31 5.26 11.77
CA SER A 23 -3.54 5.99 11.43
C SER A 23 -3.24 7.45 11.09
N LEU A 24 -4.04 7.99 10.19
CA LEU A 24 -4.03 9.39 9.80
C LEU A 24 -5.19 10.13 10.46
N ASN A 25 -5.01 11.41 10.79
CA ASN A 25 -6.07 12.21 11.38
C ASN A 25 -7.20 12.51 10.36
N LYS A 26 -6.84 12.72 9.09
CA LYS A 26 -7.75 13.03 7.98
C LYS A 26 -7.50 12.12 6.76
N ALA A 27 -8.53 11.96 5.95
CA ALA A 27 -8.49 11.18 4.70
C ALA A 27 -7.97 11.96 3.50
N ALA A 28 -8.18 13.28 3.49
CA ALA A 28 -7.67 14.20 2.50
C ALA A 28 -7.03 15.40 3.22
N TYR A 29 -5.93 15.90 2.67
CA TYR A 29 -5.22 17.07 3.17
C TYR A 29 -5.12 18.08 2.04
N VAL A 30 -5.23 19.36 2.39
CA VAL A 30 -4.98 20.46 1.47
C VAL A 30 -3.51 20.86 1.49
N HIS A 31 -3.05 21.51 0.42
CA HIS A 31 -1.70 22.04 0.37
C HIS A 31 -1.44 23.03 1.51
N GLY A 32 -0.31 22.88 2.19
CA GLY A 32 0.05 23.69 3.35
C GLY A 32 -0.50 23.18 4.68
N GLU A 33 -1.30 22.10 4.70
CA GLU A 33 -1.78 21.49 5.94
C GLU A 33 -0.75 20.50 6.52
N ASN A 34 -0.64 20.48 7.85
CA ASN A 34 0.19 19.50 8.55
C ASN A 34 -0.49 18.12 8.62
N VAL A 35 0.22 17.08 8.18
CA VAL A 35 -0.25 15.71 8.20
C VAL A 35 0.14 15.05 9.52
N THR A 36 -0.85 14.62 10.32
CA THR A 36 -0.57 13.93 11.59
C THR A 36 -0.72 12.43 11.41
N VAL A 37 0.38 11.70 11.63
CA VAL A 37 0.42 10.23 11.59
C VAL A 37 0.60 9.71 13.02
N THR A 38 -0.32 8.87 13.46
CA THR A 38 -0.23 8.16 14.75
C THR A 38 0.26 6.75 14.51
N LEU A 39 1.30 6.34 15.24
CA LEU A 39 1.86 4.99 15.20
C LEU A 39 1.71 4.33 16.56
N ASP A 40 1.06 3.18 16.61
CA ASP A 40 0.94 2.32 17.78
C ASP A 40 1.70 1.02 17.52
N ILE A 41 2.68 0.72 18.38
CA ILE A 41 3.60 -0.42 18.22
C ILE A 41 3.49 -1.31 19.45
N LYS A 42 2.96 -2.50 19.25
CA LYS A 42 2.91 -3.55 20.28
C LYS A 42 3.93 -4.63 19.94
N ASN A 43 5.06 -4.60 20.63
CA ASN A 43 6.09 -5.65 20.52
C ASN A 43 5.88 -6.68 21.63
N ASP A 44 5.29 -7.81 21.27
CA ASP A 44 5.11 -8.98 22.15
C ASP A 44 6.21 -10.03 21.89
N SER A 45 7.30 -9.65 21.22
CA SER A 45 8.39 -10.54 20.86
C SER A 45 9.66 -10.26 21.64
N ARG A 46 10.56 -11.25 21.66
CA ARG A 46 11.92 -11.10 22.20
C ARG A 46 12.90 -10.40 21.24
N LYS A 47 12.43 -9.91 20.09
CA LYS A 47 13.24 -9.18 19.10
C LYS A 47 13.21 -7.68 19.39
N VAL A 48 14.35 -7.02 19.22
CA VAL A 48 14.50 -5.58 19.42
C VAL A 48 14.14 -4.83 18.14
N VAL A 49 13.22 -3.86 18.23
CA VAL A 49 12.93 -2.92 17.14
C VAL A 49 14.04 -1.87 17.09
N ARG A 50 14.90 -1.95 16.07
CA ARG A 50 16.10 -1.08 15.97
C ARG A 50 15.81 0.27 15.33
N LYS A 51 14.91 0.32 14.35
CA LYS A 51 14.62 1.53 13.58
C LYS A 51 13.21 1.49 13.01
N ILE A 52 12.50 2.61 13.12
CA ILE A 52 11.22 2.86 12.47
C ILE A 52 11.49 3.90 11.38
N ARG A 53 10.99 3.67 10.17
CA ARG A 53 11.12 4.60 9.04
C ARG A 53 9.73 4.97 8.55
N VAL A 54 9.49 6.27 8.42
CA VAL A 54 8.26 6.82 7.84
C VAL A 54 8.65 7.54 6.56
N SER A 55 8.01 7.18 5.45
CA SER A 55 8.26 7.79 4.15
C SER A 55 6.94 8.21 3.53
N ILE A 56 6.90 9.41 2.96
CA ILE A 56 5.77 9.87 2.17
C ILE A 56 6.05 9.51 0.71
N LEU A 57 5.17 8.71 0.11
CA LEU A 57 5.26 8.33 -1.30
C LEU A 57 4.20 9.11 -2.08
N TYR A 58 4.62 10.03 -2.93
CA TYR A 58 3.74 10.73 -3.84
C TYR A 58 3.57 9.89 -5.11
N ARG A 59 2.37 9.34 -5.32
CA ARG A 59 2.02 8.74 -6.61
C ARG A 59 1.37 9.80 -7.48
N HIS A 60 2.03 10.15 -8.58
CA HIS A 60 1.37 10.87 -9.65
C HIS A 60 0.53 9.87 -10.43
N SER A 61 -0.77 9.82 -10.15
CA SER A 61 -1.71 9.01 -10.92
C SER A 61 -2.16 9.81 -12.13
N SER A 62 -1.32 9.88 -13.17
CA SER A 62 -1.83 10.04 -14.53
C SER A 62 -2.31 8.67 -14.98
N ASP A 63 -3.47 8.24 -14.47
CA ASP A 63 -4.22 7.12 -15.02
C ASP A 63 -5.27 7.74 -15.94
N GLU A 64 -4.86 8.03 -17.17
CA GLU A 64 -5.80 8.11 -18.28
C GLU A 64 -6.28 6.68 -18.54
N CYS A 65 -7.59 6.49 -18.57
CA CYS A 65 -8.25 5.20 -18.75
C CYS A 65 -7.68 4.44 -19.97
N ALA A 66 -6.86 3.41 -19.75
CA ALA A 66 -6.64 2.36 -20.74
C ALA A 66 -7.38 1.11 -20.28
N GLY A 67 -8.71 1.14 -20.48
CA GLY A 67 -9.48 -0.09 -20.54
C GLY A 67 -8.95 -0.96 -21.67
N SER A 68 -8.10 -1.92 -21.34
CA SER A 68 -7.88 -3.09 -22.17
C SER A 68 -7.70 -4.29 -21.26
N CYS A 69 -8.81 -4.97 -20.99
CA CYS A 69 -8.76 -6.40 -20.70
C CYS A 69 -8.10 -7.06 -21.92
N MET A 70 -6.83 -7.41 -21.81
CA MET A 70 -6.12 -8.18 -22.83
C MET A 70 -6.59 -9.63 -22.77
N ASN A 71 -7.75 -9.90 -23.36
CA ASN A 71 -8.12 -11.24 -23.78
C ASN A 71 -7.55 -11.41 -25.19
N SER A 72 -6.31 -11.88 -25.27
CA SER A 72 -5.67 -12.23 -26.54
C SER A 72 -6.44 -13.38 -27.19
N GLY A 73 -7.08 -13.11 -28.34
CA GLY A 73 -7.71 -14.17 -29.12
C GLY A 73 -8.63 -13.65 -30.23
N LEU A 74 -8.06 -13.01 -31.26
CA LEU A 74 -8.74 -12.87 -32.55
C LEU A 74 -7.72 -13.02 -33.68
N SER A 75 -7.74 -14.19 -34.32
CA SER A 75 -7.06 -14.47 -35.58
C SER A 75 -7.84 -13.85 -36.74
N VAL A 76 -7.26 -12.87 -37.44
CA VAL A 76 -7.77 -12.40 -38.73
C VAL A 76 -7.11 -13.21 -39.84
N GLY A 77 -7.89 -14.07 -40.48
CA GLY A 77 -7.56 -14.62 -41.80
C GLY A 77 -7.63 -13.51 -42.83
N LYS A 78 -6.63 -13.46 -43.73
CA LYS A 78 -6.54 -12.49 -44.80
C LYS A 78 -6.97 -13.18 -46.09
N ASP A 79 -8.21 -12.94 -46.50
CA ASP A 79 -8.72 -13.27 -47.83
C ASP A 79 -8.56 -12.01 -48.70
N ASP A 80 -7.65 -12.05 -49.66
CA ASP A 80 -7.63 -11.12 -50.79
C ASP A 80 -7.77 -11.98 -52.06
N SER A 81 -8.94 -11.83 -52.70
CA SER A 81 -9.31 -12.41 -53.98
C SER A 81 -8.73 -11.60 -55.14
N ASP A 82 -8.42 -12.26 -56.26
CA ASP A 82 -8.41 -11.66 -57.61
C ASP A 82 -9.52 -12.34 -58.42
#